data_AF-A0A968D5Z9-F1
#
_entry.id   AF-A0A968D5Z9-F1
#
_cell.length_a   1.000
_cell.length_b   1.000
_cell.length_c   1.000
_cell.angle_alpha   90.00
_cell.angle_beta   90.00
_cell.angle_gamma   90.00
#
_symmetry.space_group_name_H-M   'P 1'
#
loop_
_entity.id
_entity.type
_entity.pdbx_description
1 polymer ?
#
loop_
_entity_poly.entity_id
_entity_poly.type
_entity_poly.pdbx_seq_one_letter_code
_entity_poly.pdbx_strand_id
1 'polypeptide(L)'
;MRLSRRRRRNRGNSKRWRWPRRVAAAVCVIVLLSWLPVLALRWLDPPTTAFMLLDADAREDLDYEWTDWASISSSVPLAVVASEDQKFSSHFGFDIESIRDAIDDSQNGGRLRGASTISQQVAKNLFLWNGRSFVRKGIEAYFTVLIELTWPKQRILEVYVNVAEFGPGIFGVGAASRRFFAGSPSTVSDAQAA
;
A
#
# COMPACT_ATOMS: atom_id res chain seq x y z
N MET A 1 -75.31 -23.04 4.86
CA MET A 1 -74.63 -22.27 3.80
C MET A 1 -73.21 -21.95 4.30
N ARG A 2 -72.17 -22.54 3.70
CA ARG A 2 -70.80 -22.60 4.24
C ARG A 2 -70.04 -21.27 4.09
N LEU A 3 -69.45 -20.80 5.19
CA LEU A 3 -68.52 -19.67 5.27
C LEU A 3 -67.23 -19.96 4.50
N SER A 4 -66.89 -19.13 3.50
CA SER A 4 -65.57 -19.13 2.87
C SER A 4 -64.78 -17.89 3.30
N ARG A 5 -64.05 -18.00 4.43
CA ARG A 5 -63.04 -17.01 4.81
C ARG A 5 -61.83 -17.14 3.89
N ARG A 6 -61.73 -16.26 2.88
CA ARG A 6 -60.52 -16.07 2.07
C ARG A 6 -59.35 -15.68 2.98
N ARG A 7 -58.37 -16.58 3.15
CA ARG A 7 -57.06 -16.27 3.74
C ARG A 7 -56.34 -15.23 2.88
N ARG A 8 -56.25 -13.98 3.35
CA ARG A 8 -55.31 -12.98 2.82
C ARG A 8 -53.89 -13.45 3.13
N ARG A 9 -53.19 -13.92 2.10
CA ARG A 9 -51.77 -14.30 2.16
C ARG A 9 -50.95 -13.02 2.27
N ASN A 10 -50.45 -12.74 3.46
CA ASN A 10 -49.63 -11.56 3.78
C ASN A 10 -48.28 -11.66 3.02
N ARG A 11 -48.17 -11.05 1.83
CA ARG A 11 -46.91 -10.88 1.08
C ARG A 11 -46.13 -9.69 1.64
N GLY A 12 -45.77 -9.78 2.92
CA GLY A 12 -44.96 -8.78 3.61
C GLY A 12 -43.47 -9.00 3.38
N ASN A 13 -42.82 -8.04 2.74
CA ASN A 13 -41.44 -7.61 3.02
C ASN A 13 -40.22 -8.43 2.49
N SER A 14 -40.32 -9.12 1.36
CA SER A 14 -39.14 -9.77 0.74
C SER A 14 -38.13 -8.79 0.10
N LYS A 15 -38.46 -7.50 -0.07
CA LYS A 15 -37.56 -6.50 -0.65
C LYS A 15 -36.51 -5.99 0.37
N ARG A 16 -36.85 -5.85 1.65
CA ARG A 16 -35.97 -5.24 2.67
C ARG A 16 -34.77 -6.13 3.04
N TRP A 17 -34.94 -7.45 2.95
CA TRP A 17 -33.88 -8.45 3.21
C TRP A 17 -32.91 -8.66 2.03
N ARG A 18 -33.24 -8.18 0.82
CA ARG A 18 -32.38 -8.34 -0.38
C ARG A 18 -31.26 -7.31 -0.45
N TRP A 19 -31.45 -6.12 0.12
CA TRP A 19 -30.45 -5.06 0.15
C TRP A 19 -29.17 -5.42 0.91
N PRO A 20 -29.21 -5.92 2.17
CA PRO A 20 -27.99 -6.32 2.87
C PRO A 20 -27.27 -7.46 2.15
N ARG A 21 -28.01 -8.40 1.55
CA ARG A 21 -27.43 -9.48 0.73
C ARG A 21 -26.72 -8.96 -0.53
N ARG A 22 -27.28 -7.95 -1.20
CA ARG A 22 -26.67 -7.34 -2.39
C ARG A 22 -25.45 -6.51 -2.06
N VAL A 23 -25.49 -5.75 -0.96
CA VAL A 23 -24.34 -4.98 -0.47
C VAL A 23 -23.23 -5.94 -0.06
N ALA A 24 -23.53 -6.98 0.73
CA ALA A 24 -22.55 -7.99 1.09
C ALA A 24 -21.94 -8.68 -0.14
N ALA A 25 -22.77 -9.06 -1.12
CA ALA A 25 -22.27 -9.62 -2.38
C ALA A 25 -21.36 -8.64 -3.14
N ALA A 26 -21.73 -7.36 -3.22
CA ALA A 26 -20.90 -6.34 -3.86
C ALA A 26 -19.55 -6.15 -3.15
N VAL A 27 -19.55 -6.10 -1.82
CA VAL A 27 -18.31 -6.04 -1.01
C VAL A 27 -17.46 -7.29 -1.23
N CYS A 28 -18.05 -8.48 -1.22
CA CYS A 28 -17.33 -9.72 -1.53
C CYS A 28 -16.72 -9.69 -2.93
N VAL A 29 -17.45 -9.20 -3.93
CA VAL A 29 -16.92 -9.05 -5.30
C VAL A 29 -15.75 -8.07 -5.32
N ILE A 30 -15.85 -6.91 -4.66
CA ILE A 30 -14.74 -5.94 -4.57
C ILE A 30 -13.51 -6.57 -3.91
N VAL A 31 -13.72 -7.27 -2.79
CA VAL A 31 -12.65 -7.95 -2.05
C VAL A 31 -12.03 -9.10 -2.85
N LEU A 32 -12.76 -9.75 -3.75
CA LEU A 32 -12.20 -10.78 -4.64
C LEU A 32 -11.46 -10.14 -5.82
N LEU A 33 -12.03 -9.08 -6.41
CA LEU A 33 -11.43 -8.38 -7.54
C LEU A 33 -10.15 -7.65 -7.15
N SER A 34 -10.02 -7.16 -5.91
CA SER A 34 -8.78 -6.51 -5.42
C SER A 34 -7.58 -7.44 -5.38
N TRP A 35 -7.75 -8.77 -5.34
CA TRP A 35 -6.63 -9.71 -5.41
C TRP A 35 -5.99 -9.73 -6.79
N LEU A 36 -6.75 -9.47 -7.86
CA LEU A 36 -6.23 -9.50 -9.23
C LEU A 36 -5.07 -8.53 -9.44
N PRO A 37 -5.18 -7.22 -9.13
CA PRO A 37 -4.06 -6.31 -9.29
C PRO A 37 -2.91 -6.61 -8.32
N VAL A 38 -3.18 -7.05 -7.08
CA VAL A 38 -2.10 -7.43 -6.14
C VAL A 38 -1.31 -8.62 -6.67
N LEU A 39 -1.98 -9.66 -7.15
CA LEU A 39 -1.32 -10.83 -7.72
C LEU A 39 -0.59 -10.49 -9.02
N ALA A 40 -1.17 -9.64 -9.88
CA ALA A 40 -0.52 -9.21 -11.11
C ALA A 40 0.81 -8.48 -10.80
N LEU A 41 0.78 -7.51 -9.88
CA LEU A 41 1.94 -6.70 -9.51
C LEU A 41 3.04 -7.47 -8.75
N ARG A 42 2.76 -8.72 -8.34
CA ARG A 42 3.80 -9.64 -7.86
C ARG A 42 4.88 -9.89 -8.92
N TRP A 43 4.50 -9.92 -10.19
CA TRP A 43 5.40 -10.22 -11.32
C TRP A 43 5.48 -9.09 -12.34
N LEU A 44 4.50 -8.20 -12.37
CA LEU A 44 4.45 -7.09 -13.30
C LEU A 44 4.87 -5.81 -12.61
N ASP A 45 5.68 -5.03 -13.31
CA ASP A 45 6.13 -3.73 -12.82
C ASP A 45 5.03 -2.69 -13.03
N PRO A 46 4.66 -1.93 -11.97
CA PRO A 46 3.64 -0.92 -12.09
C PRO A 46 4.13 0.20 -13.03
N PRO A 47 3.46 0.49 -14.15
CA PRO A 47 3.83 1.63 -15.00
C PRO A 47 3.51 2.99 -14.36
N THR A 48 2.67 2.98 -13.32
CA THR A 48 2.30 4.11 -12.48
C THR A 48 1.64 3.58 -11.21
N THR A 49 1.31 4.46 -10.27
CA THR A 49 0.65 4.12 -9.01
C THR A 49 -0.55 5.01 -8.72
N ALA A 50 -1.45 4.56 -7.85
CA ALA A 50 -2.57 5.40 -7.42
C ALA A 50 -2.10 6.72 -6.79
N PHE A 51 -0.99 6.67 -6.05
CA PHE A 51 -0.40 7.87 -5.45
C PHE A 51 0.04 8.89 -6.51
N MET A 52 0.83 8.46 -7.51
CA MET A 52 1.28 9.30 -8.62
C MET A 52 0.12 9.91 -9.44
N LEU A 53 -0.98 9.17 -9.60
CA LEU A 53 -2.11 9.62 -10.42
C LEU A 53 -3.05 10.59 -9.68
N LEU A 54 -3.20 10.42 -8.38
CA LEU A 54 -4.20 11.12 -7.56
C LEU A 54 -3.61 12.28 -6.77
N ASP A 55 -2.31 12.30 -6.53
CA ASP A 55 -1.64 13.40 -5.85
C ASP A 55 -1.33 14.53 -6.85
N ALA A 56 -1.86 15.72 -6.59
CA ALA A 56 -1.75 16.85 -7.52
C ALA A 56 -0.31 17.41 -7.57
N ASP A 57 0.36 17.45 -6.41
CA ASP A 57 1.73 17.94 -6.29
C ASP A 57 2.71 17.04 -7.04
N ALA A 58 2.50 15.72 -6.97
CA ALA A 58 3.26 14.75 -7.76
C ALA A 58 3.16 14.94 -9.28
N ARG A 59 2.08 15.56 -9.80
CA ARG A 59 1.80 15.60 -11.25
C ARG A 59 2.45 16.78 -12.00
N GLU A 60 2.84 17.84 -11.31
CA GLU A 60 3.39 19.03 -11.98
C GLU A 60 4.77 18.78 -12.58
N ASP A 61 5.58 17.91 -11.97
CA ASP A 61 6.93 17.54 -12.44
C ASP A 61 7.23 16.07 -12.14
N LEU A 62 6.33 15.18 -12.60
CA LEU A 62 6.45 13.74 -12.35
C LEU A 62 7.62 13.15 -13.16
N ASP A 63 8.74 12.83 -12.48
CA ASP A 63 9.82 12.01 -13.00
C ASP A 63 9.74 10.62 -12.36
N TYR A 64 9.51 9.61 -13.20
CA TYR A 64 9.37 8.23 -12.78
C TYR A 64 10.12 7.32 -13.73
N GLU A 65 11.02 6.50 -13.17
CA GLU A 65 11.68 5.43 -13.91
C GLU A 65 11.77 4.16 -13.06
N TRP A 66 11.14 3.10 -13.56
CA TRP A 66 11.31 1.77 -13.02
C TRP A 66 12.72 1.23 -13.33
N THR A 67 13.37 0.67 -12.31
CA THR A 67 14.66 0.01 -12.40
C THR A 67 14.53 -1.42 -11.88
N ASP A 68 14.93 -2.40 -12.70
CA ASP A 68 14.96 -3.80 -12.32
C ASP A 68 15.89 -4.05 -11.14
N TRP A 69 15.52 -4.95 -10.24
CA TRP A 69 16.31 -5.30 -9.04
C TRP A 69 17.80 -5.54 -9.32
N ALA A 70 18.12 -6.23 -10.42
CA ALA A 70 19.51 -6.55 -10.78
C ALA A 70 20.36 -5.33 -11.15
N SER A 71 19.71 -4.20 -11.48
CA SER A 71 20.34 -2.93 -11.85
C SER A 71 20.37 -1.93 -10.69
N ILE A 72 19.94 -2.34 -9.49
CA ILE A 72 19.97 -1.51 -8.28
C ILE A 72 21.19 -1.89 -7.45
N SER A 73 22.00 -0.89 -7.06
CA SER A 73 23.09 -1.10 -6.11
C SER A 73 22.56 -1.69 -4.80
N SER A 74 23.22 -2.73 -4.28
CA SER A 74 22.84 -3.39 -3.01
C SER A 74 22.80 -2.43 -1.82
N SER A 75 23.50 -1.30 -1.91
CA SER A 75 23.52 -0.26 -0.89
C SER A 75 22.15 0.40 -0.72
N VAL A 76 21.37 0.56 -1.79
CA VAL A 76 20.07 1.25 -1.73
C VAL A 76 19.03 0.45 -0.92
N PRO A 77 18.73 -0.82 -1.24
CA PRO A 77 17.80 -1.60 -0.45
C PRO A 77 18.25 -1.76 1.02
N LEU A 78 19.56 -1.85 1.26
CA LEU A 78 20.11 -1.96 2.62
C LEU A 78 19.89 -0.67 3.41
N ALA A 79 20.17 0.50 2.82
CA ALA A 79 19.96 1.80 3.45
C ALA A 79 18.47 2.04 3.74
N VAL A 80 17.59 1.67 2.80
CA VAL A 80 16.13 1.72 2.99
C VAL A 80 15.70 0.85 4.17
N VAL A 81 16.13 -0.41 4.24
CA VAL A 81 15.79 -1.29 5.38
C VAL A 81 16.35 -0.71 6.69
N ALA A 82 17.57 -0.18 6.69
CA ALA A 82 18.19 0.36 7.89
C ALA A 82 17.51 1.64 8.43
N SER A 83 16.99 2.48 7.53
CA SER A 83 16.41 3.79 7.86
C SER A 83 14.89 3.73 8.07
N GLU A 84 14.17 2.96 7.26
CA GLU A 84 12.71 2.94 7.24
C GLU A 84 12.12 1.79 8.07
N ASP A 85 12.77 0.62 8.08
CA ASP A 85 12.17 -0.60 8.62
C ASP A 85 13.22 -1.69 8.94
N GLN A 86 13.92 -1.51 10.06
CA GLN A 86 15.05 -2.39 10.45
C GLN A 86 14.63 -3.85 10.68
N LYS A 87 13.35 -4.10 10.95
CA LYS A 87 12.78 -5.42 11.20
C LYS A 87 12.03 -5.97 9.97
N PHE A 88 12.21 -5.36 8.79
CA PHE A 88 11.48 -5.71 7.56
C PHE A 88 11.47 -7.21 7.24
N SER A 89 12.59 -7.90 7.47
CA SER A 89 12.75 -9.32 7.18
C SER A 89 12.08 -10.25 8.19
N SER A 90 11.76 -9.76 9.40
CA SER A 90 11.26 -10.58 10.50
C SER A 90 9.76 -10.44 10.76
N HIS A 91 9.13 -9.34 10.34
CA HIS A 91 7.69 -9.14 10.51
C HIS A 91 6.88 -9.44 9.25
N PHE A 92 5.55 -9.46 9.38
CA PHE A 92 4.59 -9.73 8.31
C PHE A 92 3.76 -8.48 7.98
N GLY A 93 4.44 -7.43 7.50
CA GLY A 93 3.85 -6.13 7.17
C GLY A 93 3.61 -5.15 8.31
N PHE A 94 3.70 -5.58 9.58
CA PHE A 94 3.49 -4.69 10.72
C PHE A 94 4.54 -4.93 11.79
N ASP A 95 5.26 -3.87 12.17
CA ASP A 95 6.12 -3.87 13.33
C ASP A 95 5.32 -3.44 14.57
N ILE A 96 4.78 -4.44 15.27
CA ILE A 96 3.94 -4.23 16.46
C ILE A 96 4.73 -3.61 17.61
N GLU A 97 6.04 -3.87 17.69
CA GLU A 97 6.91 -3.32 18.72
C GLU A 97 7.10 -1.82 18.46
N SER A 98 7.51 -1.44 17.25
CA SER A 98 7.65 -0.03 16.87
C SER A 98 6.34 0.76 16.98
N ILE A 99 5.19 0.14 16.71
CA ILE A 99 3.89 0.77 16.91
C ILE A 99 3.61 1.03 18.39
N ARG A 100 3.93 0.08 19.28
CA ARG A 100 3.75 0.25 20.74
C ARG A 100 4.68 1.34 21.26
N ASP A 101 5.95 1.28 20.89
CA ASP A 101 6.95 2.26 21.31
C ASP A 101 6.54 3.68 20.86
N ALA A 102 6.06 3.84 19.62
CA ALA A 102 5.58 5.13 19.15
C ALA A 102 4.35 5.66 19.92
N ILE A 103 3.45 4.76 20.34
CA ILE A 103 2.28 5.12 21.15
C ILE A 103 2.73 5.52 22.56
N ASP A 104 3.60 4.73 23.18
CA ASP A 104 4.09 4.98 24.54
C ASP A 104 4.88 6.29 24.61
N ASP A 105 5.77 6.55 23.64
CA ASP A 105 6.48 7.83 23.49
C ASP A 105 5.50 9.00 23.37
N SER A 106 4.43 8.83 22.58
CA SER A 106 3.41 9.87 22.42
C SER A 106 2.62 10.11 23.70
N GLN A 107 2.35 9.07 24.49
CA GLN A 107 1.67 9.19 25.78
C GLN A 107 2.57 9.86 26.83
N ASN A 108 3.89 9.69 26.72
CA ASN A 108 4.90 10.30 27.58
C ASN A 108 5.26 11.75 27.19
N GLY A 109 4.47 12.39 26.33
CA GLY A 109 4.66 13.79 25.92
C GLY A 109 5.55 13.99 24.69
N GLY A 110 6.03 12.91 24.08
CA GLY A 110 6.67 12.92 22.77
C GLY A 110 5.66 13.18 21.64
N ARG A 111 6.17 13.52 20.45
CA ARG A 111 5.34 13.57 19.23
C ARG A 111 5.21 12.16 18.67
N LEU A 112 3.98 11.73 18.38
CA LEU A 112 3.73 10.45 17.70
C LEU A 112 4.57 10.36 16.41
N ARG A 113 5.52 9.43 16.39
CA ARG A 113 6.38 9.15 15.23
C ARG A 113 5.63 8.23 14.26
N GLY A 114 5.99 8.30 12.98
CA GLY A 114 5.47 7.35 12.00
C GLY A 114 6.07 5.97 12.26
N ALA A 115 5.22 4.96 12.43
CA ALA A 115 5.62 3.56 12.60
C ALA A 115 5.13 2.70 11.41
N SER A 116 5.14 3.27 10.19
CA SER A 116 4.68 2.53 9.00
C SER A 116 5.85 1.76 8.39
N THR A 117 5.67 0.45 8.22
CA THR A 117 6.66 -0.46 7.61
C THR A 117 6.81 -0.21 6.11
N ILE A 118 7.84 -0.77 5.50
CA ILE A 118 8.04 -0.73 4.05
C ILE A 118 6.82 -1.30 3.32
N SER A 119 6.26 -2.42 3.79
CA SER A 119 5.09 -3.05 3.17
C SER A 119 3.83 -2.18 3.23
N GLN A 120 3.64 -1.44 4.33
CA GLN A 120 2.55 -0.47 4.45
C GLN A 120 2.74 0.72 3.50
N GLN A 121 3.97 1.18 3.33
CA GLN A 121 4.29 2.24 2.39
C GLN A 121 4.10 1.80 0.94
N VAL A 122 4.46 0.56 0.58
CA VAL A 122 4.15 -0.03 -0.74
C VAL A 122 2.64 -0.07 -0.96
N ALA A 123 1.87 -0.58 0.00
CA ALA A 123 0.41 -0.62 -0.10
C ALA A 123 -0.17 0.79 -0.33
N LYS A 124 0.30 1.79 0.45
CA LYS A 124 -0.09 3.19 0.34
C LYS A 124 0.20 3.74 -1.05
N ASN A 125 1.43 3.57 -1.55
CA ASN A 125 1.86 4.15 -2.83
C ASN A 125 1.11 3.52 -4.00
N LEU A 126 1.02 2.19 -4.05
CA LEU A 126 0.39 1.47 -5.16
C LEU A 126 -1.11 1.72 -5.28
N PHE A 127 -1.84 1.67 -4.17
CA PHE A 127 -3.31 1.52 -4.20
C PHE A 127 -4.09 2.67 -3.57
N LEU A 128 -3.44 3.61 -2.90
CA LEU A 128 -4.11 4.64 -2.13
C LEU A 128 -3.66 6.04 -2.53
N TRP A 129 -4.40 7.02 -2.02
CA TRP A 129 -4.18 8.44 -2.23
C TRP A 129 -3.54 9.10 -0.99
N ASN A 130 -3.02 10.30 -1.19
CA ASN A 130 -2.50 11.12 -0.12
C ASN A 130 -3.64 11.62 0.81
N GLY A 131 -3.43 11.58 2.13
CA GLY A 131 -4.44 12.02 3.09
C GLY A 131 -4.40 11.30 4.44
N ARG A 132 -5.08 11.84 5.46
CA ARG A 132 -5.10 11.26 6.81
C ARG A 132 -6.53 10.86 7.18
N SER A 133 -6.80 9.54 7.15
CA SER A 133 -8.10 8.98 7.54
C SER A 133 -7.92 7.56 8.08
N PHE A 134 -8.64 7.22 9.15
CA PHE A 134 -8.67 5.86 9.70
C PHE A 134 -9.21 4.83 8.70
N VAL A 135 -10.19 5.21 7.88
CA VAL A 135 -10.71 4.33 6.82
C VAL A 135 -9.62 4.04 5.79
N ARG A 136 -8.90 5.08 5.35
CA ARG A 136 -7.76 4.93 4.44
C ARG A 136 -6.69 4.02 5.04
N LYS A 137 -6.34 4.22 6.32
CA LYS A 137 -5.35 3.38 7.02
C LYS A 137 -5.82 1.93 7.17
N GLY A 138 -7.14 1.69 7.32
CA GLY A 138 -7.72 0.35 7.30
C GLY A 138 -7.58 -0.34 5.93
N ILE A 139 -7.81 0.40 4.84
CA ILE A 139 -7.61 -0.10 3.47
C ILE A 139 -6.11 -0.40 3.22
N GLU A 140 -5.22 0.48 3.70
CA GLU A 140 -3.77 0.30 3.64
C GLU A 140 -3.36 -0.99 4.36
N ALA A 141 -3.86 -1.22 5.57
CA ALA A 141 -3.61 -2.44 6.33
C ALA A 141 -4.11 -3.69 5.58
N TYR A 142 -5.29 -3.63 4.97
CA TYR A 142 -5.81 -4.72 4.15
C TYR A 142 -4.89 -5.08 2.97
N PHE A 143 -4.45 -4.08 2.19
CA PHE A 143 -3.53 -4.33 1.07
C PHE A 143 -2.14 -4.77 1.55
N THR A 144 -1.67 -4.27 2.69
CA THR A 144 -0.41 -4.71 3.32
C THR A 144 -0.44 -6.22 3.59
N VAL A 145 -1.53 -6.73 4.14
CA VAL A 145 -1.71 -8.17 4.38
C VAL A 145 -1.71 -8.95 3.07
N LEU A 146 -2.42 -8.48 2.04
CA LEU A 146 -2.42 -9.16 0.74
C LEU A 146 -1.03 -9.22 0.11
N ILE A 147 -0.29 -8.11 0.16
CA ILE A 147 1.09 -8.03 -0.36
C ILE A 147 1.97 -9.02 0.39
N GLU A 148 1.99 -9.01 1.72
CA GLU A 148 2.84 -9.92 2.51
C GLU A 148 2.48 -11.40 2.34
N LEU A 149 1.20 -11.72 2.15
CA LEU A 149 0.75 -13.08 1.85
C LEU A 149 1.20 -13.57 0.47
N THR A 150 1.34 -12.66 -0.49
CA THR A 150 1.47 -13.05 -1.88
C THR A 150 2.81 -12.67 -2.47
N TRP A 151 3.61 -11.78 -1.90
CA TRP A 151 4.86 -11.30 -2.50
C TRP A 151 6.06 -11.72 -1.65
N PRO A 152 7.17 -12.16 -2.27
CA PRO A 152 8.41 -12.34 -1.54
C PRO A 152 8.96 -10.98 -1.06
N LYS A 153 9.66 -10.96 0.08
CA LYS A 153 10.24 -9.73 0.67
C LYS A 153 11.11 -8.94 -0.30
N GLN A 154 11.89 -9.63 -1.13
CA GLN A 154 12.67 -8.99 -2.19
C GLN A 154 11.80 -8.19 -3.18
N ARG A 155 10.66 -8.74 -3.62
CA ARG A 155 9.74 -8.04 -4.53
C ARG A 155 9.10 -6.83 -3.87
N ILE A 156 8.74 -6.95 -2.59
CA ILE A 156 8.19 -5.82 -1.83
C ILE A 156 9.23 -4.68 -1.78
N LEU A 157 10.49 -5.02 -1.50
CA LEU A 157 11.57 -4.04 -1.42
C LEU A 157 11.90 -3.43 -2.79
N GLU A 158 11.95 -4.23 -3.85
CA GLU A 158 12.12 -3.76 -5.23
C GLU A 158 11.02 -2.77 -5.63
N VAL A 159 9.76 -3.12 -5.35
CA VAL A 159 8.64 -2.22 -5.66
C VAL A 159 8.74 -0.97 -4.81
N TYR A 160 9.06 -1.07 -3.51
CA TYR A 160 9.24 0.08 -2.63
C TYR A 160 10.26 1.07 -3.20
N VAL A 161 11.48 0.63 -3.50
CA VAL A 161 12.54 1.53 -3.99
C VAL A 161 12.23 2.12 -5.37
N ASN A 162 11.29 1.55 -6.10
CA ASN A 162 10.83 2.08 -7.38
C ASN A 162 9.61 3.00 -7.26
N VAL A 163 8.74 2.83 -6.27
CA VAL A 163 7.50 3.63 -6.15
C VAL A 163 7.54 4.67 -5.03
N ALA A 164 8.59 4.66 -4.21
CA ALA A 164 8.82 5.70 -3.21
C ALA A 164 9.17 7.03 -3.88
N GLU A 165 8.75 8.12 -3.24
CA GLU A 165 9.12 9.48 -3.63
C GLU A 165 10.40 9.87 -2.89
N PHE A 166 11.48 10.12 -3.64
CA PHE A 166 12.79 10.51 -3.09
C PHE A 166 12.99 12.03 -3.03
N GLY A 167 12.13 12.78 -3.71
CA GLY A 167 12.04 14.23 -3.69
C GLY A 167 10.78 14.67 -4.43
N PRO A 168 10.39 15.96 -4.36
CA PRO A 168 9.13 16.43 -4.95
C PRO A 168 9.01 16.01 -6.42
N GLY A 169 8.02 15.15 -6.73
CA GLY A 169 7.77 14.64 -8.08
C GLY A 169 8.75 13.56 -8.58
N ILE A 170 9.77 13.20 -7.80
CA ILE A 170 10.83 12.24 -8.19
C ILE A 170 10.52 10.88 -7.56
N PHE A 171 10.04 9.94 -8.38
CA PHE A 171 9.66 8.61 -7.95
C PHE A 171 10.62 7.55 -8.46
N GLY A 172 11.04 6.70 -7.52
CA GLY A 172 11.91 5.57 -7.78
C GLY A 172 13.39 5.92 -7.82
N VAL A 173 14.20 4.92 -7.48
CA VAL A 173 15.66 5.01 -7.43
C VAL A 173 16.25 5.36 -8.79
N GLY A 174 15.61 4.96 -9.90
CA GLY A 174 15.97 5.34 -11.26
C GLY A 174 16.04 6.86 -11.43
N ALA A 175 14.89 7.50 -11.27
CA ALA A 175 14.74 8.94 -11.36
C ALA A 175 15.63 9.67 -10.35
N ALA A 176 15.64 9.21 -9.09
CA ALA A 176 16.46 9.81 -8.03
C ALA A 176 17.97 9.79 -8.36
N SER A 177 18.49 8.67 -8.85
CA SER A 177 19.92 8.51 -9.16
C SER A 177 20.37 9.45 -10.28
N ARG A 178 19.55 9.60 -11.32
CA ARG A 178 19.80 10.57 -12.38
C ARG A 178 19.72 11.99 -11.87
N ARG A 179 18.69 12.30 -11.08
CA ARG A 179 18.35 13.67 -10.69
C ARG A 179 19.31 14.26 -9.64
N PHE A 180 19.77 13.44 -8.71
CA PHE A 180 20.65 13.88 -7.60
C PHE A 180 22.12 13.61 -7.85
N PHE A 181 22.47 12.55 -8.57
CA PHE A 181 23.86 12.12 -8.71
C PHE A 181 24.36 12.08 -10.15
N ALA A 182 23.52 12.43 -11.13
CA ALA A 182 23.81 12.29 -12.57
C ALA A 182 24.33 10.88 -12.92
N GLY A 183 23.89 9.86 -12.18
CA GLY A 183 24.45 8.51 -12.20
C GLY A 183 23.39 7.44 -12.45
N SER A 184 23.85 6.20 -12.49
CA SER A 184 22.99 5.01 -12.61
C SER A 184 22.62 4.47 -11.23
N PRO A 185 21.41 3.90 -11.03
CA PRO A 185 21.04 3.19 -9.81
C PRO A 185 22.03 2.08 -9.41
N SER A 186 22.71 1.48 -10.39
CA SER A 186 23.72 0.43 -10.17
C SER A 186 25.04 0.95 -9.58
N THR A 187 25.28 2.26 -9.65
CA THR A 187 26.52 2.90 -9.20
C THR A 187 26.34 3.73 -7.93
N VAL A 188 25.16 3.70 -7.32
CA VAL A 188 24.89 4.41 -6.06
C VAL A 188 25.77 3.83 -4.96
N SER A 189 26.65 4.68 -4.42
CA SER A 189 27.53 4.36 -3.29
C SER A 189 26.79 4.36 -1.95
N ASP A 190 27.39 3.76 -0.91
CA ASP A 190 26.82 3.75 0.44
C ASP A 190 26.51 5.16 0.96
N ALA A 191 27.40 6.13 0.68
CA ALA A 191 27.21 7.53 1.10
C ALA A 191 26.09 8.25 0.34
N GLN A 192 25.74 7.80 -0.86
CA GLN A 192 24.63 8.33 -1.65
C GLN A 192 23.30 7.64 -1.33
N ALA A 193 23.37 6.39 -0.85
CA ALA A 193 22.20 5.62 -0.44
C ALA A 193 21.69 6.02 0.96
N ALA A 194 22.56 6.54 1.82
CA ALA A 194 22.26 6.99 3.18
C ALA A 194 21.61 8.39 3.20
#